data_AF-A0A1W9NVF6-F1
#
_entry.id   AF-A0A1W9NVF6-F1
#
_cell.length_a   1.000
_cell.length_b   1.000
_cell.length_c   1.000
_cell.angle_alpha   90.00
_cell.angle_beta   90.00
_cell.angle_gamma   90.00
#
_symmetry.space_group_name_H-M   'P 1'
#
loop_
_entity.id
_entity.type
_entity.pdbx_description
1 polymer ?
#
loop_
_entity_poly.entity_id
_entity_poly.type
_entity_poly.pdbx_seq_one_letter_code
_entity_poly.pdbx_strand_id
1 'polypeptide(L)'
;QRVKSYWRFTPDLAANPSQSPRIIKMLHEAVRLEYIVVESEDDALILENSLIKQLKPKYNILLRDDKTYPYIYIDESQAYPRFEITRKVVKGKDITYYGPFPTGGRALLDALYEVYPLVQKKSCLREGKACLFYQIKKCLAPCEGKVSPEAYASIINDAKKAITKRRILTDTLQEKMLSLAIQERFEEAATLRDSIQAISSLNITSNIDLAKETDLDIFAILNGDERGVVVKLFMRSGKIISSAYNYFRHTHIFDRNEAYKQALLEFYTIDTPNIGKEILTAHPFEDAAQVAQTLGKRFEKKIQVETPQRGSKAKLVKLALQNCEELLRTKENDSVMEQKIADLLDLSVIPYRIETFDNSHMMGAATVGGMVVWDEGKWDKSSYRRYELHEPDEYGQMKEMLQRRIADFGSHPAPDLWILDGGQANLNLARSLLNDAQINLDVIAVAKEKLDAKAHRAKGAAKDILHTPAGIIELKPNDSRLHWIQRQRDEAHRYAVTYHQNKKRKDDTQISLLNKKGIGKATVKKLIDYFGTFDAIYDAPSEEIEKVTNKKISNIIKNNNKEL
;
A
#
# COMPACT_ATOMS: atom_id res chain seq x y z
N GLN A 1 -16.33 -6.53 8.20
CA GLN A 1 -17.49 -5.67 8.57
C GLN A 1 -17.12 -4.19 8.70
N ARG A 2 -15.96 -3.85 9.29
CA ARG A 2 -15.57 -2.46 9.55
C ARG A 2 -15.45 -1.57 8.31
N VAL A 3 -14.85 -2.04 7.22
CA VAL A 3 -14.84 -1.33 5.92
C VAL A 3 -16.26 -0.96 5.50
N LYS A 4 -17.18 -1.93 5.49
CA LYS A 4 -18.59 -1.69 5.11
C LYS A 4 -19.31 -0.65 5.99
N SER A 5 -18.83 -0.37 7.19
CA SER A 5 -19.42 0.68 8.03
C SER A 5 -19.12 2.09 7.52
N TYR A 6 -18.03 2.28 6.78
CA TYR A 6 -17.61 3.59 6.24
C TYR A 6 -18.32 3.98 4.94
N TRP A 7 -18.72 2.99 4.12
CA TRP A 7 -19.32 3.22 2.81
C TRP A 7 -20.75 2.69 2.74
N ARG A 8 -21.62 3.45 2.08
CA ARG A 8 -22.88 2.97 1.55
C ARG A 8 -22.63 2.53 0.10
N PHE A 9 -22.98 1.29 -0.22
CA PHE A 9 -22.71 0.72 -1.55
C PHE A 9 -23.89 0.82 -2.52
N THR A 10 -25.09 1.16 -2.02
CA THR A 10 -26.34 1.17 -2.80
C THR A 10 -27.20 2.39 -2.46
N PRO A 11 -27.76 3.13 -3.43
CA PRO A 11 -27.70 2.90 -4.88
C PRO A 11 -26.36 3.31 -5.53
N ASP A 12 -25.61 4.24 -4.94
CA ASP A 12 -24.29 4.67 -5.37
C ASP A 12 -23.26 4.48 -4.26
N LEU A 13 -21.98 4.33 -4.65
CA LEU A 13 -20.87 4.30 -3.70
C LEU A 13 -20.68 5.70 -3.10
N ALA A 14 -21.07 5.84 -1.83
CA ALA A 14 -20.94 7.09 -1.10
C ALA A 14 -20.43 6.86 0.32
N ALA A 15 -19.88 7.89 0.95
CA ALA A 15 -19.61 7.87 2.37
C ALA A 15 -20.91 7.61 3.15
N ASN A 16 -20.87 6.73 4.14
CA ASN A 16 -22.03 6.47 4.98
C ASN A 16 -22.39 7.76 5.77
N PRO A 17 -23.61 8.31 5.62
CA PRO A 17 -23.99 9.57 6.25
C PRO A 17 -24.04 9.51 7.78
N SER A 18 -24.07 8.32 8.40
CA SER A 18 -23.98 8.18 9.85
C SER A 18 -22.55 8.41 10.40
N GLN A 19 -21.57 8.61 9.52
CA GLN A 19 -20.18 8.88 9.92
C GLN A 19 -20.00 10.34 10.33
N SER A 20 -19.03 10.58 11.23
CA SER A 20 -18.70 11.96 11.61
C SER A 20 -18.23 12.79 10.39
N PRO A 21 -18.47 14.12 10.35
CA PRO A 21 -18.07 14.99 9.23
C PRO A 21 -16.59 14.86 8.83
N ARG A 22 -15.75 14.62 9.84
CA ARG A 22 -14.32 14.40 9.67
C ARG A 22 -13.99 13.11 8.91
N ILE A 23 -14.70 12.02 9.21
CA ILE A 23 -14.54 10.74 8.48
C ILE A 23 -15.10 10.87 7.07
N ILE A 24 -16.22 11.56 6.89
CA ILE A 24 -16.75 11.85 5.54
C ILE A 24 -15.72 12.63 4.70
N LYS A 25 -15.03 13.63 5.28
CA LYS A 25 -13.94 14.33 4.59
C LYS A 25 -12.78 13.40 4.23
N MET A 26 -12.36 12.52 5.15
CA MET A 26 -11.34 11.51 4.87
C MET A 26 -11.71 10.64 3.67
N LEU A 27 -12.96 10.19 3.59
CA LEU A 27 -13.43 9.31 2.53
C LEU A 27 -13.46 9.99 1.15
N HIS A 28 -13.75 11.30 1.09
CA HIS A 28 -13.67 12.06 -0.16
C HIS A 28 -12.24 12.29 -0.66
N GLU A 29 -11.25 12.27 0.24
CA GLU A 29 -9.83 12.39 -0.10
C GLU A 29 -9.18 11.01 -0.39
N ALA A 30 -9.89 9.91 -0.14
CA ALA A 30 -9.36 8.57 -0.31
C ALA A 30 -9.35 8.15 -1.79
N VAL A 31 -8.19 7.72 -2.29
CA VAL A 31 -8.00 7.28 -3.68
C VAL A 31 -7.74 5.78 -3.80
N ARG A 32 -7.23 5.14 -2.73
CA ARG A 32 -6.87 3.72 -2.71
C ARG A 32 -7.23 3.10 -1.36
N LEU A 33 -7.63 1.83 -1.39
CA LEU A 33 -7.83 1.00 -0.21
C LEU A 33 -6.81 -0.15 -0.23
N GLU A 34 -6.11 -0.32 0.88
CA GLU A 34 -5.19 -1.43 1.13
C GLU A 34 -5.57 -2.08 2.46
N TYR A 35 -5.38 -3.40 2.56
CA TYR A 35 -5.67 -4.14 3.78
C TYR A 35 -4.62 -5.24 3.97
N ILE A 36 -4.43 -5.62 5.24
CA ILE A 36 -3.56 -6.72 5.65
C ILE A 36 -4.46 -7.78 6.26
N VAL A 37 -4.38 -9.01 5.76
CA VAL A 37 -5.11 -10.14 6.31
C VAL A 37 -4.37 -10.64 7.54
N VAL A 38 -5.13 -10.89 8.61
CA VAL A 38 -4.65 -11.42 9.90
C VAL A 38 -5.59 -12.52 10.38
N GLU A 39 -5.12 -13.38 11.28
CA GLU A 39 -5.84 -14.59 11.70
C GLU A 39 -7.11 -14.30 12.51
N SER A 40 -7.17 -13.16 13.21
CA SER A 40 -8.30 -12.81 14.07
C SER A 40 -8.61 -11.31 14.13
N GLU A 41 -9.81 -10.98 14.62
CA GLU A 41 -10.23 -9.58 14.84
C GLU A 41 -9.37 -8.88 15.90
N ASP A 42 -8.98 -9.60 16.96
CA ASP A 42 -8.06 -9.06 17.97
C ASP A 42 -6.70 -8.71 17.36
N ASP A 43 -6.15 -9.57 16.49
CA ASP A 43 -4.91 -9.28 15.75
C ASP A 43 -5.07 -8.06 14.84
N ALA A 44 -6.24 -7.88 14.23
CA ALA A 44 -6.53 -6.73 13.38
C ALA A 44 -6.56 -5.43 14.19
N LEU A 45 -7.15 -5.46 15.38
CA LEU A 45 -7.16 -4.33 16.31
C LEU A 45 -5.74 -4.00 16.79
N ILE A 46 -4.94 -5.00 17.14
CA ILE A 46 -3.55 -4.83 17.56
C ILE A 46 -2.72 -4.21 16.43
N LEU A 47 -2.86 -4.73 15.21
CA LEU A 47 -2.21 -4.21 14.01
C LEU A 47 -2.63 -2.77 13.74
N GLU A 48 -3.93 -2.46 13.80
CA GLU A 48 -4.45 -1.10 13.65
C GLU A 48 -3.78 -0.14 14.65
N ASN A 49 -3.73 -0.52 15.93
CA ASN A 49 -3.09 0.30 16.97
C ASN A 49 -1.60 0.55 16.66
N SER A 50 -0.89 -0.46 16.15
CA SER A 50 0.50 -0.29 15.70
C SER A 50 0.61 0.74 14.57
N LEU A 51 -0.20 0.59 13.52
CA LEU A 51 -0.21 1.47 12.36
C LEU A 51 -0.57 2.92 12.73
N ILE A 52 -1.54 3.13 13.62
CA ILE A 52 -1.94 4.46 14.08
C ILE A 52 -0.78 5.18 14.77
N LYS A 53 -0.03 4.48 15.63
CA LYS A 53 1.06 5.09 16.41
C LYS A 53 2.22 5.53 15.55
N GLN A 54 2.51 4.74 14.52
CA GLN A 54 3.63 5.01 13.63
C GLN A 54 3.26 6.04 12.56
N LEU A 55 2.16 5.81 11.83
CA LEU A 55 1.76 6.68 10.73
C LEU A 55 1.14 8.00 11.22
N LYS A 56 0.69 8.04 12.48
CA LYS A 56 0.02 9.18 13.12
C LYS A 56 -1.03 9.83 12.19
N PRO A 57 -1.93 9.03 11.59
CA PRO A 57 -2.80 9.51 10.52
C PRO A 57 -3.67 10.68 11.00
N LYS A 58 -3.78 11.70 10.14
CA LYS A 58 -4.41 12.98 10.49
C LYS A 58 -5.84 12.84 11.02
N TYR A 59 -6.59 11.84 10.54
CA TYR A 59 -7.99 11.58 10.90
C TYR A 59 -8.21 10.62 12.06
N ASN A 60 -7.18 10.07 12.70
CA ASN A 60 -7.38 9.27 13.93
C ASN A 60 -7.49 10.20 15.15
N ILE A 61 -8.34 9.84 16.12
CA ILE A 61 -8.41 10.48 17.46
C ILE A 61 -7.87 9.50 18.49
N LEU A 62 -8.46 8.31 18.51
CA LEU A 62 -8.11 7.25 19.42
C LEU A 62 -6.74 6.66 19.05
N LEU A 63 -6.00 6.21 20.05
CA LEU A 63 -4.75 5.46 19.92
C LEU A 63 -3.58 6.22 19.24
N ARG A 64 -3.70 7.55 19.08
CA ARG A 64 -2.58 8.42 18.66
C ARG A 64 -1.62 8.75 19.79
N ASP A 65 -2.08 8.66 21.03
CA ASP A 65 -1.28 8.81 22.24
C ASP A 65 -0.61 7.48 22.64
N ASP A 66 0.24 7.50 23.68
CA ASP A 66 0.94 6.29 24.13
C ASP A 66 0.01 5.21 24.70
N LYS A 67 -1.30 5.46 24.82
CA LYS A 67 -2.27 4.50 25.31
C LYS A 67 -2.29 3.28 24.40
N THR A 68 -1.92 2.13 24.93
CA THR A 68 -2.02 0.82 24.26
C THR A 68 -3.26 0.08 24.76
N TYR A 69 -3.60 -1.02 24.08
CA TYR A 69 -4.53 -1.97 24.66
C TYR A 69 -3.97 -2.51 25.98
N PRO A 70 -4.84 -2.73 26.99
CA PRO A 70 -4.41 -3.19 28.29
C PRO A 70 -3.76 -4.57 28.23
N TYR A 71 -2.78 -4.77 29.09
CA TYR A 71 -2.17 -6.06 29.42
C TYR A 71 -2.62 -6.45 30.83
N ILE A 72 -2.69 -7.75 31.09
CA ILE A 72 -2.74 -8.29 32.44
C ILE A 72 -1.30 -8.62 32.82
N TYR A 73 -0.85 -8.18 34.00
CA TYR A 73 0.49 -8.50 34.48
C TYR A 73 0.46 -8.97 35.93
N ILE A 74 1.52 -9.67 36.32
CA ILE A 74 1.77 -10.10 37.70
C ILE A 74 3.24 -9.83 38.03
N ASP A 75 3.48 -9.25 39.20
CA ASP A 75 4.81 -8.97 39.75
C ASP A 75 5.11 -9.95 40.88
N GLU A 76 5.98 -10.91 40.61
CA GLU A 76 6.30 -12.05 41.49
C GLU A 76 7.45 -11.74 42.45
N SER A 77 7.99 -10.53 42.41
CA SER A 77 8.94 -10.06 43.45
C SER A 77 8.26 -9.87 44.81
N GLN A 78 6.92 -9.83 44.85
CA GLN A 78 6.12 -9.68 46.04
C GLN A 78 5.77 -11.03 46.66
N ALA A 79 5.73 -11.13 47.99
CA ALA A 79 5.40 -12.37 48.71
C ALA A 79 3.98 -12.90 48.40
N TYR A 80 3.04 -12.02 48.09
CA TYR A 80 1.67 -12.36 47.72
C TYR A 80 1.28 -11.62 46.43
N PRO A 81 1.76 -12.08 45.26
CA PRO A 81 1.59 -11.36 44.01
C PRO A 81 0.12 -11.38 43.55
N ARG A 82 -0.26 -10.41 42.71
CA ARG A 82 -1.62 -10.27 42.21
C ARG A 82 -1.66 -9.88 40.74
N PHE A 83 -2.70 -10.28 40.04
CA PHE A 83 -2.92 -9.89 38.65
C PHE A 83 -3.50 -8.47 38.59
N GLU A 84 -2.95 -7.64 37.71
CA GLU A 84 -3.39 -6.27 37.51
C GLU A 84 -3.48 -5.93 36.02
N ILE A 85 -4.36 -4.99 35.68
CA ILE A 85 -4.42 -4.44 34.32
C ILE A 85 -3.54 -3.19 34.24
N THR A 86 -2.68 -3.14 33.24
CA THR A 86 -1.87 -1.97 32.91
C THR A 86 -1.91 -1.66 31.42
N ARG A 87 -1.82 -0.38 31.05
CA ARG A 87 -1.59 0.06 29.66
C ARG A 87 -0.14 0.52 29.43
N LYS A 88 0.70 0.43 30.46
CA LYS A 88 2.12 0.80 30.45
C LYS A 88 2.96 -0.44 30.74
N VAL A 89 4.08 -0.57 30.06
CA VAL A 89 5.08 -1.59 30.37
C VAL A 89 5.74 -1.22 31.69
N VAL A 90 5.60 -2.08 32.70
CA VAL A 90 6.27 -1.99 34.00
C VAL A 90 7.53 -2.84 33.89
N LYS A 91 8.70 -2.27 34.21
CA LYS A 91 9.97 -2.98 34.09
C LYS A 91 10.28 -3.70 35.41
N GLY A 92 10.64 -4.97 35.34
CA GLY A 92 11.06 -5.78 36.48
C GLY A 92 11.49 -7.18 36.03
N LYS A 93 12.41 -7.82 36.76
CA LYS A 93 12.92 -9.16 36.42
C LYS A 93 11.87 -10.25 36.59
N ASP A 94 10.99 -10.10 37.58
CA ASP A 94 9.98 -11.10 37.97
C ASP A 94 8.56 -10.70 37.54
N ILE A 95 8.44 -9.93 36.45
CA ILE A 95 7.15 -9.47 35.93
C ILE A 95 6.74 -10.28 34.70
N THR A 96 5.58 -10.93 34.78
CA THR A 96 4.99 -11.68 33.67
C THR A 96 3.80 -10.92 33.09
N TYR A 97 3.72 -10.86 31.75
CA TYR A 97 2.65 -10.18 30.99
C TYR A 97 1.80 -11.16 30.18
N TYR A 98 0.51 -10.84 30.07
CA TYR A 98 -0.47 -11.48 29.21
C TYR A 98 -1.19 -10.42 28.38
N GLY A 99 -1.38 -10.69 27.09
CA GLY A 99 -1.99 -9.76 26.14
C GLY A 99 -1.01 -9.23 25.10
N PRO A 100 -1.37 -8.16 24.36
CA PRO A 100 -2.41 -7.17 24.67
C PRO A 100 -3.84 -7.68 24.49
N PHE A 101 -4.79 -7.12 25.24
CA PHE A 101 -6.22 -7.47 25.17
C PHE A 101 -7.05 -6.32 24.60
N PRO A 102 -7.39 -6.35 23.30
CA PRO A 102 -8.31 -5.36 22.70
C PRO A 102 -9.70 -5.45 23.31
N THR A 103 -10.17 -6.67 23.53
CA THR A 103 -11.47 -7.00 24.12
C THR A 103 -11.29 -7.99 25.27
N GLY A 104 -12.30 -8.19 26.11
CA GLY A 104 -12.41 -9.27 27.11
C GLY A 104 -11.36 -9.35 28.25
N GLY A 105 -10.27 -8.58 28.22
CA GLY A 105 -9.20 -8.65 29.23
C GLY A 105 -9.68 -8.32 30.66
N ARG A 106 -10.69 -7.45 30.81
CA ARG A 106 -11.29 -7.18 32.12
C ARG A 106 -12.12 -8.36 32.62
N ALA A 107 -12.93 -8.97 31.76
CA ALA A 107 -13.70 -10.16 32.10
C ALA A 107 -12.79 -11.32 32.51
N LEU A 108 -11.66 -11.52 31.82
CA LEU A 108 -10.65 -12.50 32.21
C LEU A 108 -10.06 -12.23 33.60
N LEU A 109 -9.74 -10.97 33.90
CA LEU A 109 -9.24 -10.59 35.23
C LEU A 109 -10.29 -10.87 36.31
N ASP A 110 -11.52 -10.43 36.08
CA ASP A 110 -12.61 -10.61 37.05
C ASP A 110 -12.91 -12.11 37.27
N ALA A 111 -12.85 -12.93 36.22
CA ALA A 111 -12.96 -14.39 36.32
C ALA A 111 -11.85 -15.03 37.17
N LEU A 112 -10.59 -14.58 37.05
CA LEU A 112 -9.50 -15.07 37.88
C LEU A 112 -9.75 -14.80 39.37
N TYR A 113 -10.22 -13.60 39.70
CA TYR A 113 -10.55 -13.21 41.09
C TYR A 113 -11.86 -13.82 41.60
N GLU A 114 -12.67 -14.39 40.71
CA GLU A 114 -13.88 -15.13 41.06
C GLU A 114 -13.58 -16.60 41.36
N VAL A 115 -12.73 -17.23 40.55
CA VAL A 115 -12.41 -18.68 40.65
C VAL A 115 -11.33 -18.95 41.69
N TYR A 116 -10.33 -18.07 41.82
CA TYR A 116 -9.19 -18.28 42.71
C TYR A 116 -9.23 -17.33 43.92
N PRO A 117 -8.89 -17.81 45.15
CA PRO A 117 -8.92 -17.00 46.36
C PRO A 117 -7.69 -16.08 46.49
N LEU A 118 -7.57 -15.13 45.56
CA LEU A 118 -6.44 -14.21 45.42
C LEU A 118 -6.56 -12.96 46.31
N VAL A 119 -5.45 -12.26 46.52
CA VAL A 119 -5.45 -10.95 47.21
C VAL A 119 -6.17 -9.90 46.37
N GLN A 120 -7.36 -9.50 46.82
CA GLN A 120 -8.29 -8.65 46.06
C GLN A 120 -7.85 -7.18 45.95
N LYS A 121 -7.20 -6.61 46.97
CA LYS A 121 -6.75 -5.20 46.99
C LYS A 121 -5.32 -5.07 47.52
N LYS A 122 -4.57 -4.06 47.04
CA LYS A 122 -3.23 -3.70 47.58
C LYS A 122 -3.26 -3.37 49.07
N SER A 123 -4.34 -2.75 49.56
CA SER A 123 -4.45 -2.36 50.96
C SER A 123 -4.66 -3.54 51.91
N CYS A 124 -5.16 -4.68 51.42
CA CYS A 124 -5.44 -5.85 52.27
C CYS A 124 -4.22 -6.30 53.07
N LEU A 125 -3.02 -6.25 52.48
CA LEU A 125 -1.78 -6.62 53.16
C LEU A 125 -1.31 -5.60 54.20
N ARG A 126 -1.75 -4.33 54.10
CA ARG A 126 -1.35 -3.25 55.02
C ARG A 126 -2.27 -3.14 56.24
N GLU A 127 -3.54 -3.51 56.09
CA GLU A 127 -4.54 -3.40 57.16
C GLU A 127 -4.35 -4.43 58.29
N GLY A 128 -3.64 -5.53 58.04
CA GLY A 128 -3.23 -6.51 59.06
C GLY A 128 -4.36 -7.32 59.71
N LYS A 129 -5.60 -7.20 59.24
CA LYS A 129 -6.78 -7.94 59.73
C LYS A 129 -7.56 -8.57 58.59
N ALA A 130 -8.23 -9.68 58.86
CA ALA A 130 -9.08 -10.37 57.89
C ALA A 130 -10.29 -9.50 57.53
N CYS A 131 -10.41 -9.18 56.24
CA CYS A 131 -11.48 -8.35 55.70
C CYS A 131 -12.67 -9.18 55.20
N LEU A 132 -13.71 -8.49 54.71
CA LEU A 132 -14.89 -9.11 54.10
C LEU A 132 -14.55 -10.17 53.04
N PHE A 133 -13.50 -9.94 52.24
CA PHE A 133 -13.09 -10.90 51.19
C PHE A 133 -12.68 -12.27 51.75
N TYR A 134 -12.13 -12.33 52.97
CA TYR A 134 -11.87 -13.61 53.63
C TYR A 134 -13.16 -14.27 54.10
N GLN A 135 -14.10 -13.50 54.67
CA GLN A 135 -15.39 -14.01 55.15
C GLN A 135 -16.23 -14.64 54.02
N ILE A 136 -16.18 -14.05 52.83
CA ILE A 136 -16.83 -14.59 51.62
C ILE A 136 -15.95 -15.56 50.82
N LYS A 137 -14.83 -16.02 51.41
CA LYS A 137 -13.89 -17.02 50.84
C LYS A 137 -13.20 -16.61 49.52
N LYS A 138 -13.14 -15.32 49.20
CA LYS A 138 -12.44 -14.77 48.01
C LYS A 138 -10.95 -14.50 48.21
N CYS A 139 -10.43 -14.64 49.43
CA CYS A 139 -9.02 -14.42 49.78
C CYS A 139 -8.67 -15.30 51.01
N LEU A 140 -7.44 -15.78 51.11
CA LEU A 140 -6.97 -16.62 52.22
C LEU A 140 -6.37 -15.84 53.41
N ALA A 141 -6.63 -14.53 53.50
CA ALA A 141 -6.13 -13.65 54.56
C ALA A 141 -4.62 -13.75 54.84
N PRO A 142 -3.75 -13.54 53.83
CA PRO A 142 -2.30 -13.47 54.04
C PRO A 142 -1.89 -12.33 54.98
N CYS A 143 -2.75 -11.32 55.17
CA CYS A 143 -2.56 -10.24 56.12
C CYS A 143 -2.50 -10.70 57.60
N GLU A 144 -3.10 -11.84 57.93
CA GLU A 144 -3.04 -12.46 59.27
C GLU A 144 -2.11 -13.68 59.30
N GLY A 145 -1.35 -13.94 58.23
CA GLY A 145 -0.47 -15.11 58.15
C GLY A 145 -1.21 -16.45 58.02
N LYS A 146 -2.50 -16.45 57.64
CA LYS A 146 -3.33 -17.67 57.49
C LYS A 146 -2.95 -18.54 56.29
N VAL A 147 -2.10 -18.06 55.39
CA VAL A 147 -1.56 -18.79 54.24
C VAL A 147 -0.08 -18.46 54.14
N SER A 148 0.76 -19.47 53.85
CA SER A 148 2.19 -19.26 53.62
C SER A 148 2.45 -18.72 52.20
N PRO A 149 3.56 -18.03 51.95
CA PRO A 149 3.95 -17.60 50.61
C PRO A 149 4.04 -18.76 49.61
N GLU A 150 4.52 -19.93 50.03
CA GLU A 150 4.68 -21.12 49.18
C GLU A 150 3.32 -21.70 48.78
N ALA A 151 2.39 -21.81 49.74
CA ALA A 151 1.04 -22.26 49.46
C ALA A 151 0.31 -21.29 48.51
N TYR A 152 0.49 -19.98 48.71
CA TYR A 152 -0.08 -18.97 47.83
C TYR A 152 0.55 -19.00 46.42
N ALA A 153 1.86 -19.25 46.30
CA ALA A 153 2.54 -19.40 45.02
C ALA A 153 1.96 -20.57 44.19
N SER A 154 1.52 -21.66 44.83
CA SER A 154 0.82 -22.75 44.13
C SER A 154 -0.49 -22.26 43.50
N ILE A 155 -1.28 -21.47 44.24
CA ILE A 155 -2.54 -20.89 43.73
C ILE A 155 -2.27 -19.96 42.56
N ILE A 156 -1.21 -19.16 42.64
CA ILE A 156 -0.79 -18.28 41.54
C ILE A 156 -0.39 -19.08 40.31
N ASN A 157 0.35 -20.17 40.47
CA ASN A 157 0.71 -21.04 39.35
C ASN A 157 -0.53 -21.67 38.69
N ASP A 158 -1.53 -22.06 39.47
CA ASP A 158 -2.79 -22.59 38.92
C ASP A 158 -3.60 -21.50 38.22
N ALA A 159 -3.67 -20.29 38.78
CA ALA A 159 -4.29 -19.13 38.13
C ALA A 159 -3.59 -18.77 36.80
N LYS A 160 -2.25 -18.81 36.75
CA LYS A 160 -1.48 -18.63 35.50
C LYS A 160 -1.83 -19.72 34.48
N LYS A 161 -1.88 -20.98 34.90
CA LYS A 161 -2.30 -22.09 34.02
C LYS A 161 -3.69 -21.84 33.47
N ALA A 162 -4.62 -21.33 34.27
CA ALA A 162 -6.00 -21.03 33.87
C ALA A 162 -6.11 -19.87 32.86
N ILE A 163 -5.18 -18.90 32.88
CA ILE A 163 -5.07 -17.88 31.83
C ILE A 163 -4.79 -18.54 30.47
N THR A 164 -3.85 -19.48 30.41
CA THR A 164 -3.57 -20.26 29.19
C THR A 164 -4.66 -21.29 28.87
N LYS A 165 -5.15 -22.01 29.87
CA LYS A 165 -6.17 -23.07 29.78
C LYS A 165 -7.51 -22.56 30.29
N ARG A 166 -8.09 -21.64 29.52
CA ARG A 166 -9.31 -20.88 29.86
C ARG A 166 -10.53 -21.73 30.19
N ARG A 167 -10.57 -22.98 29.71
CA ARG A 167 -11.66 -23.92 29.96
C ARG A 167 -11.96 -24.09 31.46
N ILE A 168 -10.92 -24.06 32.30
CA ILE A 168 -11.07 -24.13 33.77
C ILE A 168 -11.91 -22.95 34.29
N LEU A 169 -11.66 -21.74 33.78
CA LEU A 169 -12.39 -20.54 34.17
C LEU A 169 -13.82 -20.58 33.62
N THR A 170 -13.99 -20.89 32.33
CA THR A 170 -15.30 -20.87 31.68
C THR A 170 -16.24 -21.92 32.25
N ASP A 171 -15.76 -23.12 32.56
CA ASP A 171 -16.58 -24.21 33.10
C ASP A 171 -17.11 -23.83 34.50
N THR A 172 -16.24 -23.28 35.35
CA THR A 172 -16.63 -22.80 36.70
C THR A 172 -17.65 -21.65 36.63
N LEU A 173 -17.45 -20.69 35.71
CA LEU A 173 -18.40 -19.60 35.50
C LEU A 173 -19.74 -20.10 34.93
N GLN A 174 -19.71 -21.13 34.08
CA GLN A 174 -20.90 -21.72 33.49
C GLN A 174 -21.75 -22.42 34.54
N GLU A 175 -21.16 -23.18 35.45
CA GLU A 175 -21.87 -23.78 36.59
C GLU A 175 -22.55 -22.71 37.44
N LYS A 176 -21.84 -21.62 37.74
CA LYS A 176 -22.39 -20.50 38.52
C LYS A 176 -23.51 -19.77 37.78
N MET A 177 -23.35 -19.56 36.48
CA MET A 177 -24.37 -18.96 35.61
C MET A 177 -25.65 -19.80 35.61
N LEU A 178 -25.54 -21.12 35.48
CA LEU A 178 -26.67 -22.04 35.54
C LEU A 178 -27.35 -22.02 36.91
N SER A 179 -26.58 -22.01 38.00
CA SER A 179 -27.13 -21.87 39.35
C SER A 179 -27.91 -20.56 39.54
N LEU A 180 -27.42 -19.44 39.00
CA LEU A 180 -28.11 -18.15 39.08
C LEU A 180 -29.39 -18.14 38.23
N ALA A 181 -29.35 -18.77 37.07
CA ALA A 181 -30.54 -18.92 36.21
C ALA A 181 -31.62 -19.78 36.88
N ILE A 182 -31.25 -20.85 37.57
CA ILE A 182 -32.18 -21.69 38.36
C ILE A 182 -32.80 -20.87 39.52
N GLN A 183 -32.06 -19.92 40.08
CA GLN A 183 -32.55 -18.99 41.11
C GLN A 183 -33.32 -17.79 40.53
N GLU A 184 -33.65 -17.80 39.23
CA GLU A 184 -34.33 -16.70 38.53
C GLU A 184 -33.58 -15.35 38.54
N ARG A 185 -32.27 -15.37 38.81
CA ARG A 185 -31.38 -14.19 38.81
C ARG A 185 -30.80 -13.95 37.42
N PHE A 186 -31.68 -13.65 36.46
CA PHE A 186 -31.33 -13.60 35.03
C PHE A 186 -30.31 -12.52 34.66
N GLU A 187 -30.33 -11.36 35.32
CA GLU A 187 -29.36 -10.28 35.03
C GLU A 187 -27.93 -10.72 35.37
N GLU A 188 -27.73 -11.31 36.55
CA GLU A 188 -26.42 -11.81 36.96
C GLU A 188 -25.97 -13.00 36.10
N ALA A 189 -26.89 -13.92 35.78
CA ALA A 189 -26.60 -15.00 34.84
C ALA A 189 -26.19 -14.44 33.46
N ALA A 190 -26.85 -13.38 32.97
CA ALA A 190 -26.48 -12.73 31.71
C ALA A 190 -25.08 -12.13 31.77
N THR A 191 -24.69 -11.47 32.87
CA THR A 191 -23.32 -10.94 33.02
C THR A 191 -22.25 -12.04 32.98
N LEU A 192 -22.53 -13.20 33.55
CA LEU A 192 -21.61 -14.35 33.51
C LEU A 192 -21.55 -14.97 32.11
N ARG A 193 -22.70 -15.10 31.43
CA ARG A 193 -22.76 -15.54 30.03
C ARG A 193 -21.89 -14.66 29.13
N ASP A 194 -22.06 -13.35 29.24
CA ASP A 194 -21.33 -12.37 28.42
C ASP A 194 -19.83 -12.40 28.76
N SER A 195 -19.48 -12.64 30.03
CA SER A 195 -18.09 -12.85 30.46
C SER A 195 -17.48 -14.13 29.89
N ILE A 196 -18.22 -15.26 29.89
CA ILE A 196 -17.78 -16.53 29.29
C ILE A 196 -17.53 -16.34 27.79
N GLN A 197 -18.47 -15.69 27.09
CA GLN A 197 -18.31 -15.37 25.67
C GLN A 197 -17.07 -14.49 25.44
N ALA A 198 -16.89 -13.44 26.23
CA ALA A 198 -15.72 -12.56 26.12
C ALA A 198 -14.39 -13.27 26.40
N ILE A 199 -14.33 -14.24 27.33
CA ILE A 199 -13.11 -15.00 27.67
C ILE A 199 -12.80 -16.06 26.60
N SER A 200 -13.83 -16.74 26.09
CA SER A 200 -13.68 -17.78 25.06
C SER A 200 -13.16 -17.20 23.74
N SER A 201 -13.53 -15.97 23.39
CA SER A 201 -13.06 -15.31 22.17
C SER A 201 -11.62 -14.77 22.25
N LEU A 202 -11.01 -14.69 23.44
CA LEU A 202 -9.66 -14.12 23.58
C LEU A 202 -8.59 -14.96 22.89
N ASN A 203 -7.83 -14.34 21.99
CA ASN A 203 -6.59 -14.95 21.50
C ASN A 203 -5.41 -14.51 22.38
N ILE A 204 -5.00 -15.38 23.30
CA ILE A 204 -3.82 -15.14 24.14
C ILE A 204 -2.60 -15.63 23.38
N THR A 205 -1.87 -14.71 22.77
CA THR A 205 -0.44 -14.88 22.58
C THR A 205 0.23 -14.63 23.93
N SER A 206 0.75 -15.69 24.56
CA SER A 206 1.63 -15.54 25.72
C SER A 206 2.91 -14.84 25.26
N ASN A 207 2.90 -13.51 25.33
CA ASN A 207 4.05 -12.67 25.02
C ASN A 207 5.03 -12.70 26.18
N ILE A 208 5.72 -13.83 26.33
CA ILE A 208 6.97 -13.91 27.12
C ILE A 208 8.07 -13.07 26.44
N ASP A 209 7.88 -12.67 25.18
CA ASP A 209 8.87 -11.96 24.35
C ASP A 209 8.50 -10.50 23.99
N LEU A 210 7.77 -9.77 24.84
CA LEU A 210 7.77 -8.28 24.74
C LEU A 210 9.20 -7.69 24.89
N ALA A 211 10.17 -8.51 25.31
CA ALA A 211 11.57 -8.14 25.50
C ALA A 211 12.46 -8.24 24.25
N LYS A 212 11.98 -8.79 23.12
CA LYS A 212 12.76 -8.77 21.87
C LYS A 212 12.21 -7.70 20.93
N GLU A 213 12.69 -6.47 21.13
CA GLU A 213 12.69 -5.43 20.10
C GLU A 213 13.46 -5.95 18.88
N THR A 214 12.77 -6.72 18.04
CA THR A 214 13.34 -7.33 16.84
C THR A 214 12.83 -6.55 15.65
N ASP A 215 13.78 -5.95 14.94
CA ASP A 215 13.58 -5.29 13.66
C ASP A 215 13.90 -6.29 12.57
N LEU A 216 12.85 -6.81 11.94
CA LEU A 216 12.96 -7.82 10.89
C LEU A 216 12.03 -7.50 9.72
N ASP A 217 12.43 -7.97 8.53
CA ASP A 217 11.65 -7.81 7.30
C ASP A 217 11.27 -9.22 6.80
N ILE A 218 10.04 -9.41 6.32
CA ILE A 218 9.52 -10.72 5.92
C ILE A 218 9.14 -10.68 4.45
N PHE A 219 9.67 -11.62 3.66
CA PHE A 219 9.42 -11.77 2.24
C PHE A 219 8.78 -13.13 1.94
N ALA A 220 7.55 -13.10 1.43
CA ALA A 220 6.87 -14.27 0.91
C ALA A 220 6.66 -14.12 -0.59
N ILE A 221 6.98 -15.18 -1.33
CA ILE A 221 6.73 -15.26 -2.77
C ILE A 221 5.84 -16.47 -2.98
N LEU A 222 4.67 -16.27 -3.59
CA LEU A 222 3.80 -17.35 -4.03
C LEU A 222 3.60 -17.24 -5.53
N ASN A 223 3.72 -18.37 -6.23
CA ASN A 223 3.43 -18.44 -7.65
C ASN A 223 2.01 -18.96 -7.86
N GLY A 224 1.16 -18.18 -8.54
CA GLY A 224 -0.13 -18.63 -9.05
C GLY A 224 -0.02 -19.13 -10.50
N ASP A 225 -1.16 -19.43 -11.11
CA ASP A 225 -1.20 -20.01 -12.47
C ASP A 225 -0.83 -19.00 -13.57
N GLU A 226 -1.30 -17.76 -13.48
CA GLU A 226 -1.02 -16.69 -14.46
C GLU A 226 0.10 -15.73 -14.03
N ARG A 227 0.27 -15.56 -12.72
CA ARG A 227 1.19 -14.58 -12.12
C ARG A 227 1.59 -14.98 -10.71
N GLY A 228 2.75 -14.52 -10.29
CA GLY A 228 3.20 -14.60 -8.93
C GLY A 228 3.01 -13.30 -8.16
N VAL A 229 3.04 -13.40 -6.84
CA VAL A 229 3.00 -12.25 -5.93
C VAL A 229 4.15 -12.32 -4.95
N VAL A 230 4.80 -11.18 -4.73
CA VAL A 230 5.77 -10.96 -3.66
C VAL A 230 5.10 -10.10 -2.60
N VAL A 231 4.90 -10.64 -1.39
CA VAL A 231 4.44 -9.89 -0.21
C VAL A 231 5.63 -9.59 0.69
N LYS A 232 5.67 -8.35 1.18
CA LYS A 232 6.72 -7.80 2.03
C LYS A 232 6.06 -7.25 3.29
N LEU A 233 6.37 -7.82 4.46
CA LEU A 233 5.91 -7.29 5.75
C LEU A 233 7.11 -6.73 6.51
N PHE A 234 6.98 -5.51 7.02
CA PHE A 234 8.04 -4.84 7.78
C PHE A 234 7.68 -4.89 9.26
N MET A 235 8.59 -5.36 10.11
CA MET A 235 8.42 -5.41 11.55
C MET A 235 9.46 -4.56 12.25
N ARG A 236 9.02 -3.65 13.13
CA ARG A 236 9.92 -2.86 13.98
C ARG A 236 9.46 -2.93 15.42
N SER A 237 10.40 -3.07 16.36
CA SER A 237 10.11 -3.26 17.79
C SER A 237 9.06 -4.35 18.05
N GLY A 238 9.12 -5.46 17.30
CA GLY A 238 8.19 -6.59 17.44
C GLY A 238 6.77 -6.36 16.90
N LYS A 239 6.51 -5.29 16.14
CA LYS A 239 5.20 -4.99 15.54
C LYS A 239 5.28 -4.81 14.04
N ILE A 240 4.29 -5.29 13.32
CA ILE A 240 4.16 -5.02 11.88
C ILE A 240 3.83 -3.53 11.71
N ILE A 241 4.64 -2.87 10.90
CA ILE A 241 4.61 -1.44 10.65
C ILE A 241 4.14 -1.08 9.24
N SER A 242 4.35 -1.97 8.28
CA SER A 242 3.99 -1.75 6.89
C SER A 242 3.87 -3.09 6.17
N SER A 243 3.07 -3.10 5.11
CA SER A 243 2.96 -4.19 4.16
C SER A 243 3.05 -3.61 2.75
N ALA A 244 3.78 -4.27 1.87
CA ALA A 244 3.83 -3.95 0.45
C ALA A 244 3.72 -5.25 -0.35
N TYR A 245 3.20 -5.16 -1.56
CA TYR A 245 3.19 -6.29 -2.48
C TYR A 245 3.42 -5.83 -3.91
N ASN A 246 4.05 -6.71 -4.69
CA ASN A 246 4.25 -6.55 -6.12
C ASN A 246 3.81 -7.85 -6.81
N TYR A 247 3.17 -7.73 -7.96
CA TYR A 247 2.96 -8.88 -8.84
C TYR A 247 4.14 -9.01 -9.79
N PHE A 248 4.41 -10.23 -10.23
CA PHE A 248 5.37 -10.52 -11.30
C PHE A 248 4.79 -11.62 -12.18
N ARG A 249 5.18 -11.64 -13.46
CA ARG A 249 4.84 -12.73 -14.37
C ARG A 249 6.04 -13.63 -14.57
N HIS A 250 5.79 -14.90 -14.84
CA HIS A 250 6.81 -15.83 -15.30
C HIS A 250 6.55 -16.15 -16.77
N THR A 251 7.50 -15.85 -17.64
CA THR A 251 7.41 -16.20 -19.07
C THR A 251 7.77 -17.67 -19.30
N HIS A 252 8.53 -18.30 -18.39
CA HIS A 252 8.83 -19.73 -18.33
C HIS A 252 9.06 -20.18 -16.86
N ILE A 253 9.22 -21.49 -16.63
CA ILE A 253 9.44 -22.21 -15.35
C ILE A 253 9.83 -21.27 -14.19
N PHE A 254 8.98 -21.21 -13.16
CA PHE A 254 9.23 -20.39 -11.97
C PHE A 254 10.50 -20.86 -11.23
N ASP A 255 11.59 -20.10 -11.41
CA ASP A 255 12.80 -20.26 -10.61
C ASP A 255 12.68 -19.43 -9.32
N ARG A 256 12.48 -20.15 -8.22
CA ARG A 256 12.39 -19.59 -6.88
C ARG A 256 13.68 -18.88 -6.47
N ASN A 257 14.85 -19.37 -6.88
CA ASN A 257 16.12 -18.79 -6.49
C ASN A 257 16.26 -17.37 -7.05
N GLU A 258 16.05 -17.24 -8.36
CA GLU A 258 16.11 -15.95 -9.04
C GLU A 258 15.00 -15.00 -8.56
N ALA A 259 13.79 -15.50 -8.32
CA ALA A 259 12.68 -14.68 -7.82
C ALA A 259 12.99 -14.03 -6.46
N TYR A 260 13.52 -14.78 -5.48
CA TYR A 260 13.90 -14.22 -4.18
C TYR A 260 15.09 -13.27 -4.28
N LYS A 261 16.08 -13.60 -5.10
CA LYS A 261 17.25 -12.76 -5.34
C LYS A 261 16.86 -11.41 -5.94
N GLN A 262 16.09 -11.41 -7.01
CA GLN A 262 15.59 -10.18 -7.65
C GLN A 262 14.73 -9.38 -6.68
N ALA A 263 13.74 -10.02 -6.04
CA ALA A 263 12.83 -9.34 -5.12
C ALA A 263 13.56 -8.63 -3.96
N LEU A 264 14.62 -9.23 -3.41
CA LEU A 264 15.42 -8.63 -2.34
C LEU A 264 16.35 -7.51 -2.87
N LEU A 265 17.04 -7.75 -3.99
CA LEU A 265 18.02 -6.78 -4.52
C LEU A 265 17.36 -5.52 -5.11
N GLU A 266 16.22 -5.67 -5.77
CA GLU A 266 15.41 -4.56 -6.28
C GLU A 266 14.76 -3.75 -5.17
N PHE A 267 14.31 -4.44 -4.11
CA PHE A 267 13.68 -3.75 -2.99
C PHE A 267 14.67 -2.91 -2.19
N TYR A 268 15.86 -3.45 -1.91
CA TYR A 268 16.86 -2.78 -1.10
C TYR A 268 17.89 -2.01 -1.95
N THR A 269 17.51 -0.87 -2.50
CA THR A 269 18.42 0.07 -3.19
C THR A 269 19.30 0.85 -2.22
N ILE A 270 20.35 1.52 -2.72
CA ILE A 270 21.32 2.29 -1.90
C ILE A 270 20.62 3.33 -1.00
N ASP A 271 19.52 3.92 -1.48
CA ASP A 271 18.76 4.93 -0.75
C ASP A 271 17.75 4.35 0.25
N THR A 272 17.67 3.02 0.40
CA THR A 272 16.63 2.39 1.23
C THR A 272 16.84 2.73 2.70
N PRO A 273 15.89 3.43 3.35
CA PRO A 273 16.05 3.82 4.74
C PRO A 273 15.90 2.61 5.66
N ASN A 274 16.94 2.35 6.45
CA ASN A 274 16.95 1.44 7.59
C ASN A 274 16.47 -0.02 7.32
N ILE A 275 17.36 -0.81 6.74
CA ILE A 275 17.23 -2.27 6.60
C ILE A 275 17.20 -2.99 7.97
N GLY A 276 16.29 -3.95 8.12
CA GLY A 276 16.28 -4.86 9.27
C GLY A 276 17.59 -5.67 9.33
N LYS A 277 18.06 -6.00 10.55
CA LYS A 277 19.25 -6.87 10.69
C LYS A 277 18.95 -8.30 10.24
N GLU A 278 17.68 -8.66 10.22
CA GLU A 278 17.20 -10.00 9.95
C GLU A 278 16.09 -9.95 8.89
N ILE A 279 16.22 -10.76 7.85
CA ILE A 279 15.28 -10.91 6.76
C ILE A 279 14.76 -12.35 6.78
N LEU A 280 13.46 -12.51 6.94
CA LEU A 280 12.80 -13.80 6.90
C LEU A 280 12.28 -14.07 5.49
N THR A 281 12.61 -15.23 4.91
CA THR A 281 11.99 -15.70 3.67
C THR A 281 11.02 -16.84 3.92
N ALA A 282 9.95 -16.89 3.14
CA ALA A 282 8.97 -17.97 3.25
C ALA A 282 9.49 -19.31 2.74
N HIS A 283 10.40 -19.28 1.76
CA HIS A 283 11.02 -20.47 1.20
C HIS A 283 12.55 -20.33 1.21
N PRO A 284 13.29 -21.45 1.32
CA PRO A 284 14.73 -21.42 1.15
C PRO A 284 15.08 -21.18 -0.32
N PHE A 285 16.23 -20.54 -0.55
CA PHE A 285 16.81 -20.34 -1.88
C PHE A 285 18.35 -20.42 -1.80
N GLU A 286 18.98 -20.80 -2.90
CA GLU A 286 20.42 -21.14 -2.96
C GLU A 286 21.30 -19.92 -2.69
N ASP A 287 20.96 -18.78 -3.28
CA ASP A 287 21.76 -17.54 -3.24
C ASP A 287 21.59 -16.74 -1.93
N ALA A 288 20.91 -17.29 -0.91
CA ALA A 288 20.57 -16.55 0.32
C ALA A 288 21.80 -15.96 1.03
N ALA A 289 22.89 -16.73 1.13
CA ALA A 289 24.12 -16.27 1.76
C ALA A 289 24.81 -15.16 0.95
N GLN A 290 24.80 -15.26 -0.38
CA GLN A 290 25.38 -14.26 -1.27
C GLN A 290 24.58 -12.96 -1.26
N VAL A 291 23.24 -13.04 -1.25
CA VAL A 291 22.36 -11.87 -1.12
C VAL A 291 22.57 -11.20 0.22
N ALA A 292 22.64 -11.96 1.32
CA ALA A 292 22.92 -11.42 2.66
C ALA A 292 24.26 -10.67 2.70
N GLN A 293 25.32 -11.22 2.09
CA GLN A 293 26.63 -10.57 2.01
C GLN A 293 26.58 -9.30 1.16
N THR A 294 25.88 -9.33 0.02
CA THR A 294 25.75 -8.19 -0.90
C THR A 294 25.01 -7.03 -0.23
N LEU A 295 23.88 -7.32 0.40
CA LEU A 295 23.13 -6.34 1.18
C LEU A 295 23.97 -5.85 2.37
N GLY A 296 24.69 -6.74 3.04
CA GLY A 296 25.49 -6.39 4.21
C GLY A 296 26.63 -5.41 3.88
N LYS A 297 27.28 -5.59 2.71
CA LYS A 297 28.24 -4.62 2.17
C LYS A 297 27.57 -3.30 1.78
N ARG A 298 26.40 -3.35 1.13
CA ARG A 298 25.67 -2.17 0.66
C ARG A 298 25.24 -1.23 1.79
N PHE A 299 24.84 -1.78 2.94
CA PHE A 299 24.33 -1.01 4.09
C PHE A 299 25.26 -0.96 5.29
N GLU A 300 26.51 -1.43 5.15
CA GLU A 300 27.51 -1.52 6.23
C GLU A 300 26.97 -2.18 7.52
N LYS A 301 26.12 -3.19 7.36
CA LYS A 301 25.44 -3.89 8.46
C LYS A 301 25.56 -5.40 8.30
N LYS A 302 25.61 -6.12 9.42
CA LYS A 302 25.49 -7.58 9.40
C LYS A 302 24.02 -7.95 9.16
N ILE A 303 23.73 -8.45 7.96
CA ILE A 303 22.39 -8.89 7.55
C ILE A 303 22.34 -10.42 7.56
N GLN A 304 21.25 -10.96 8.07
CA GLN A 304 20.96 -12.39 8.07
C GLN A 304 19.69 -12.65 7.27
N VAL A 305 19.73 -13.65 6.39
CA VAL A 305 18.57 -14.16 5.65
C VAL A 305 18.24 -15.53 6.20
N GLU A 306 17.08 -15.68 6.85
CA GLU A 306 16.64 -16.92 7.51
C GLU A 306 15.33 -17.43 6.92
N THR A 307 15.17 -18.75 6.83
CA THR A 307 13.90 -19.39 6.46
C THR A 307 13.35 -20.19 7.65
N PRO A 308 12.61 -19.56 8.57
CA PRO A 308 12.20 -20.18 9.81
C PRO A 308 11.14 -21.28 9.57
N GLN A 309 11.40 -22.49 10.08
CA GLN A 309 10.50 -23.64 9.92
C GLN A 309 9.56 -23.84 11.13
N ARG A 310 9.93 -23.33 12.31
CA ARG A 310 9.17 -23.48 13.57
C ARG A 310 9.27 -22.23 14.44
N GLY A 311 8.38 -22.10 15.42
CA GLY A 311 8.39 -21.01 16.40
C GLY A 311 7.62 -19.76 15.96
N SER A 312 7.86 -18.63 16.64
CA SER A 312 7.16 -17.35 16.39
C SER A 312 7.49 -16.76 15.02
N LYS A 313 8.75 -16.82 14.58
CA LYS A 313 9.19 -16.37 13.25
C LYS A 313 8.48 -17.12 12.10
N ALA A 314 8.25 -18.42 12.25
CA ALA A 314 7.52 -19.22 11.27
C ALA A 314 6.04 -18.82 11.14
N LYS A 315 5.40 -18.39 12.25
CA LYS A 315 4.03 -17.85 12.21
C LYS A 315 3.96 -16.56 11.38
N LEU A 316 4.98 -15.71 11.46
CA LEU A 316 5.04 -14.47 10.68
C LEU A 316 5.21 -14.75 9.18
N VAL A 317 6.05 -15.73 8.83
CA VAL A 317 6.17 -16.22 7.46
C VAL A 317 4.83 -16.76 6.94
N LYS A 318 4.12 -17.56 7.75
CA LYS A 318 2.80 -18.09 7.40
C LYS A 318 1.78 -16.97 7.15
N LEU A 319 1.79 -15.93 7.97
CA LEU A 319 0.95 -14.74 7.78
C LEU A 319 1.24 -14.05 6.44
N ALA A 320 2.52 -13.91 6.07
CA ALA A 320 2.89 -13.34 4.78
C ALA A 320 2.42 -14.20 3.59
N LEU A 321 2.50 -15.54 3.71
CA LEU A 321 1.97 -16.48 2.70
C LEU A 321 0.45 -16.38 2.57
N GLN A 322 -0.30 -16.29 3.67
CA GLN A 322 -1.76 -16.09 3.63
C GLN A 322 -2.16 -14.80 2.91
N ASN A 323 -1.37 -13.73 3.09
CA ASN A 323 -1.57 -12.49 2.33
C ASN A 323 -1.28 -12.67 0.84
N CYS A 324 -0.30 -13.52 0.46
CA CYS A 324 -0.06 -13.87 -0.94
C CYS A 324 -1.28 -14.58 -1.55
N GLU A 325 -1.79 -15.61 -0.86
CA GLU A 325 -2.95 -16.39 -1.29
C GLU A 325 -4.19 -15.50 -1.50
N GLU A 326 -4.47 -14.58 -0.56
CA GLU A 326 -5.61 -13.66 -0.71
C GLU A 326 -5.43 -12.71 -1.91
N LEU A 327 -4.22 -12.18 -2.12
CA LEU A 327 -3.95 -11.28 -3.25
C LEU A 327 -4.09 -11.98 -4.60
N LEU A 328 -3.72 -13.26 -4.69
CA LEU A 328 -3.94 -14.06 -5.90
C LEU A 328 -5.43 -14.37 -6.08
N ARG A 329 -6.16 -14.70 -5.00
CA ARG A 329 -7.61 -14.98 -5.03
C ARG A 329 -8.47 -13.79 -5.44
N THR A 330 -8.12 -12.58 -4.98
CA THR A 330 -8.96 -11.38 -5.13
C THR A 330 -9.15 -10.95 -6.59
N LYS A 331 -8.31 -11.43 -7.52
CA LYS A 331 -8.27 -10.93 -8.91
C LYS A 331 -8.63 -11.94 -10.00
N GLU A 332 -9.06 -13.17 -9.69
CA GLU A 332 -9.68 -14.06 -10.70
C GLU A 332 -10.87 -13.39 -11.43
N ASN A 333 -11.45 -12.32 -10.88
CA ASN A 333 -12.53 -11.55 -11.51
C ASN A 333 -12.09 -10.28 -12.28
N ASP A 334 -10.86 -9.78 -12.11
CA ASP A 334 -10.43 -8.50 -12.70
C ASP A 334 -9.53 -8.66 -13.94
N SER A 335 -8.83 -9.79 -14.14
CA SER A 335 -8.04 -10.07 -15.37
C SER A 335 -8.90 -10.35 -16.60
N VAL A 336 -10.23 -10.37 -16.42
CA VAL A 336 -11.22 -10.60 -17.47
C VAL A 336 -11.07 -9.60 -18.62
N MET A 337 -10.65 -8.35 -18.38
CA MET A 337 -10.59 -7.36 -19.45
C MET A 337 -9.36 -7.52 -20.34
N GLU A 338 -8.16 -7.64 -19.78
CA GLU A 338 -6.94 -7.88 -20.55
C GLU A 338 -7.04 -9.20 -21.33
N GLN A 339 -7.58 -10.26 -20.72
CA GLN A 339 -7.87 -11.52 -21.44
C GLN A 339 -8.87 -11.31 -22.59
N LYS A 340 -9.98 -10.62 -22.34
CA LYS A 340 -10.97 -10.30 -23.39
C LYS A 340 -10.40 -9.44 -24.52
N ILE A 341 -9.39 -8.61 -24.23
CA ILE A 341 -8.68 -7.82 -25.24
C ILE A 341 -7.74 -8.73 -26.04
N ALA A 342 -7.01 -9.62 -25.39
CA ALA A 342 -6.18 -10.63 -26.04
C ALA A 342 -7.01 -11.49 -27.01
N ASP A 343 -8.14 -12.03 -26.54
CA ASP A 343 -9.04 -12.86 -27.33
C ASP A 343 -9.70 -12.06 -28.48
N LEU A 344 -10.04 -10.80 -28.25
CA LEU A 344 -10.66 -9.94 -29.27
C LEU A 344 -9.69 -9.61 -30.40
N LEU A 345 -8.44 -9.32 -30.06
CA LEU A 345 -7.42 -8.84 -30.99
C LEU A 345 -6.52 -9.95 -31.52
N ASP A 346 -6.73 -11.19 -31.06
CA ASP A 346 -5.92 -12.37 -31.37
C ASP A 346 -4.42 -12.15 -31.06
N LEU A 347 -4.16 -11.63 -29.85
CA LEU A 347 -2.80 -11.30 -29.40
C LEU A 347 -2.01 -12.56 -29.04
N SER A 348 -0.69 -12.49 -29.25
CA SER A 348 0.24 -13.57 -28.91
C SER A 348 0.36 -13.81 -27.40
N VAL A 349 0.14 -12.77 -26.61
CA VAL A 349 0.17 -12.78 -25.14
C VAL A 349 -0.95 -11.91 -24.58
N ILE A 350 -1.36 -12.19 -23.34
CA ILE A 350 -2.30 -11.33 -22.62
C ILE A 350 -1.62 -9.99 -22.30
N PRO A 351 -2.19 -8.84 -22.71
CA PRO A 351 -1.50 -7.58 -22.61
C PRO A 351 -1.74 -6.94 -21.23
N TYR A 352 -0.94 -7.28 -20.21
CA TYR A 352 -1.06 -6.53 -18.94
C TYR A 352 -0.09 -5.35 -18.84
N ARG A 353 0.97 -5.28 -19.67
CA ARG A 353 1.80 -4.10 -19.84
C ARG A 353 1.58 -3.52 -21.23
N ILE A 354 0.93 -2.36 -21.32
CA ILE A 354 0.62 -1.68 -22.59
C ILE A 354 1.29 -0.31 -22.62
N GLU A 355 1.91 0.02 -23.74
CA GLU A 355 2.37 1.38 -24.03
C GLU A 355 1.46 2.02 -25.08
N THR A 356 0.91 3.20 -24.76
CA THR A 356 0.06 3.95 -25.69
C THR A 356 0.73 5.25 -26.10
N PHE A 357 0.78 5.51 -27.40
CA PHE A 357 1.49 6.63 -28.02
C PHE A 357 0.52 7.63 -28.64
N ASP A 358 0.74 8.91 -28.36
CA ASP A 358 0.05 10.05 -28.98
C ASP A 358 1.09 11.11 -29.39
N ASN A 359 0.94 11.66 -30.59
CA ASN A 359 1.80 12.69 -31.18
C ASN A 359 1.04 14.02 -31.41
N SER A 360 0.07 14.36 -30.57
CA SER A 360 -0.85 15.48 -30.81
C SER A 360 -0.16 16.82 -31.07
N HIS A 361 -0.58 17.49 -32.15
CA HIS A 361 -0.16 18.84 -32.52
C HIS A 361 -1.02 19.92 -31.84
N MET A 362 -0.37 20.87 -31.16
CA MET A 362 -0.93 22.22 -30.98
C MET A 362 -0.28 23.16 -32.00
N MET A 363 -1.07 23.72 -32.93
CA MET A 363 -0.58 24.70 -33.91
C MET A 363 0.20 25.83 -33.21
N GLY A 364 1.50 25.94 -33.52
CA GLY A 364 2.36 27.05 -33.10
C GLY A 364 3.22 26.84 -31.84
N ALA A 365 3.33 25.61 -31.30
CA ALA A 365 4.25 25.29 -30.18
C ALA A 365 5.13 24.07 -30.51
N ALA A 366 6.29 23.96 -29.84
CA ALA A 366 7.23 22.83 -30.00
C ALA A 366 6.51 21.47 -29.85
N THR A 367 6.73 20.55 -30.79
CA THR A 367 5.98 19.31 -30.92
C THR A 367 6.43 18.28 -29.89
N VAL A 368 5.50 17.77 -29.07
CA VAL A 368 5.80 16.82 -28.00
C VAL A 368 4.93 15.59 -28.13
N GLY A 369 5.57 14.43 -28.20
CA GLY A 369 4.90 13.13 -28.14
C GLY A 369 4.74 12.66 -26.69
N GLY A 370 3.59 12.03 -26.40
CA GLY A 370 3.31 11.38 -25.13
C GLY A 370 3.29 9.87 -25.26
N MET A 371 3.96 9.18 -24.33
CA MET A 371 3.81 7.75 -24.10
C MET A 371 3.34 7.51 -22.67
N VAL A 372 2.22 6.80 -22.54
CA VAL A 372 1.65 6.40 -21.26
C VAL A 372 1.70 4.89 -21.12
N VAL A 373 1.78 4.42 -19.88
CA VAL A 373 1.97 2.99 -19.58
C VAL A 373 0.86 2.49 -18.67
N TRP A 374 0.15 1.47 -19.13
CA TRP A 374 -0.76 0.66 -18.32
C TRP A 374 -0.05 -0.61 -17.91
N ASP A 375 -0.11 -0.96 -16.62
CA ASP A 375 0.57 -2.13 -16.06
C ASP A 375 -0.31 -2.79 -15.00
N GLU A 376 -0.67 -4.07 -15.20
CA GLU A 376 -1.41 -4.92 -14.24
C GLU A 376 -2.74 -4.30 -13.74
N GLY A 377 -3.47 -3.63 -14.63
CA GLY A 377 -4.78 -3.05 -14.34
C GLY A 377 -4.74 -1.63 -13.77
N LYS A 378 -3.59 -0.93 -13.84
CA LYS A 378 -3.45 0.46 -13.39
C LYS A 378 -2.48 1.26 -14.26
N TRP A 379 -2.55 2.58 -14.16
CA TRP A 379 -1.60 3.50 -14.78
C TRP A 379 -0.24 3.53 -14.06
N ASP A 380 0.84 3.18 -14.76
CA ASP A 380 2.21 3.35 -14.27
C ASP A 380 2.78 4.71 -14.69
N LYS A 381 2.40 5.74 -13.92
CA LYS A 381 2.84 7.13 -14.16
C LYS A 381 4.35 7.33 -14.09
N SER A 382 5.08 6.45 -13.41
CA SER A 382 6.54 6.54 -13.30
C SER A 382 7.24 6.15 -14.60
N SER A 383 6.60 5.28 -15.38
CA SER A 383 7.05 4.85 -16.71
C SER A 383 6.54 5.74 -17.85
N TYR A 384 5.76 6.79 -17.57
CA TYR A 384 5.35 7.72 -18.62
C TYR A 384 6.57 8.43 -19.19
N ARG A 385 6.57 8.67 -20.50
CA ARG A 385 7.67 9.35 -21.20
C ARG A 385 7.12 10.42 -22.11
N ARG A 386 7.87 11.52 -22.21
CA ARG A 386 7.64 12.58 -23.18
C ARG A 386 8.82 12.61 -24.14
N TYR A 387 8.51 12.82 -25.40
CA TYR A 387 9.50 12.94 -26.44
C TYR A 387 9.41 14.34 -27.01
N GLU A 388 10.50 15.08 -26.97
CA GLU A 388 10.64 16.30 -27.77
C GLU A 388 10.96 15.87 -29.20
N LEU A 389 10.06 16.23 -30.12
CA LEU A 389 10.05 15.76 -31.51
C LEU A 389 10.47 16.88 -32.44
N HIS A 390 11.24 16.51 -33.46
CA HIS A 390 11.85 17.46 -34.39
C HIS A 390 11.29 17.33 -35.81
N GLU A 391 10.67 16.19 -36.12
CA GLU A 391 10.06 15.96 -37.43
C GLU A 391 8.85 16.90 -37.65
N PRO A 392 8.68 17.44 -38.88
CA PRO A 392 7.69 18.48 -39.16
C PRO A 392 6.26 17.94 -39.30
N ASP A 393 6.10 16.65 -39.63
CA ASP A 393 4.81 16.01 -39.88
C ASP A 393 4.47 14.92 -38.85
N GLU A 394 3.18 14.64 -38.66
CA GLU A 394 2.69 13.65 -37.70
C GLU A 394 3.29 12.25 -37.94
N TYR A 395 3.46 11.86 -39.20
CA TYR A 395 3.99 10.55 -39.55
C TYR A 395 5.47 10.42 -39.17
N GLY A 396 6.29 11.42 -39.49
CA GLY A 396 7.70 11.49 -39.06
C GLY A 396 7.84 11.50 -37.54
N GLN A 397 6.99 12.24 -36.84
CA GLN A 397 6.96 12.32 -35.38
C GLN A 397 6.66 10.97 -34.72
N MET A 398 5.65 10.25 -35.20
CA MET A 398 5.34 8.91 -34.69
C MET A 398 6.52 7.95 -34.95
N LYS A 399 7.15 8.04 -36.13
CA LYS A 399 8.34 7.25 -36.45
C LYS A 399 9.49 7.53 -35.47
N GLU A 400 9.78 8.81 -35.20
CA GLU A 400 10.82 9.25 -34.28
C GLU A 400 10.58 8.71 -32.86
N MET A 401 9.34 8.79 -32.36
CA MET A 401 8.97 8.24 -31.04
C MET A 401 9.22 6.73 -30.95
N LEU A 402 8.71 5.97 -31.91
CA LEU A 402 8.78 4.51 -31.88
C LEU A 402 10.23 4.03 -32.05
N GLN A 403 11.03 4.67 -32.92
CA GLN A 403 12.45 4.34 -33.07
C GLN A 403 13.25 4.58 -31.79
N ARG A 404 13.01 5.72 -31.11
CA ARG A 404 13.64 6.01 -29.82
C ARG A 404 13.24 4.97 -28.76
N ARG A 405 11.97 4.57 -28.72
CA ARG A 405 11.50 3.56 -27.77
C ARG A 405 12.11 2.18 -28.04
N ILE A 406 12.24 1.78 -29.30
CA ILE A 406 12.88 0.51 -29.70
C ILE A 406 14.33 0.47 -29.24
N ALA A 407 15.07 1.57 -29.43
CA ALA A 407 16.46 1.67 -29.00
C ALA A 407 16.62 1.55 -27.46
N ASP A 408 15.58 1.90 -26.70
CA ASP A 408 15.59 1.84 -25.23
C ASP A 408 15.22 0.45 -24.67
N PHE A 409 14.85 -0.53 -25.51
CA PHE A 409 14.44 -1.85 -25.01
C PHE A 409 15.53 -2.60 -24.22
N GLY A 410 16.80 -2.28 -24.43
CA GLY A 410 17.90 -2.85 -23.66
C GLY A 410 17.96 -2.39 -22.20
N SER A 411 17.47 -1.18 -21.89
CA SER A 411 17.43 -0.64 -20.52
C SER A 411 16.04 -0.79 -19.90
N HIS A 412 15.00 -0.64 -20.70
CA HIS A 412 13.61 -0.76 -20.27
C HIS A 412 12.89 -1.80 -21.14
N PRO A 413 12.50 -2.96 -20.60
CA PRO A 413 11.98 -4.08 -21.39
C PRO A 413 10.75 -3.69 -22.21
N ALA A 414 10.54 -4.41 -23.31
CA ALA A 414 9.39 -4.21 -24.20
C ALA A 414 8.06 -4.49 -23.47
N PRO A 415 6.96 -3.79 -23.85
CA PRO A 415 5.63 -4.09 -23.33
C PRO A 415 5.06 -5.36 -23.97
N ASP A 416 3.86 -5.75 -23.57
CA ASP A 416 3.09 -6.83 -24.21
C ASP A 416 2.33 -6.32 -25.45
N LEU A 417 1.92 -5.06 -25.47
CA LEU A 417 1.14 -4.45 -26.54
C LEU A 417 1.49 -2.97 -26.74
N TRP A 418 1.57 -2.54 -28.00
CA TRP A 418 1.53 -1.14 -28.39
C TRP A 418 0.16 -0.72 -28.90
N ILE A 419 -0.29 0.44 -28.43
CA ILE A 419 -1.49 1.11 -28.94
C ILE A 419 -1.08 2.47 -29.50
N LEU A 420 -1.40 2.72 -30.77
CA LEU A 420 -1.08 3.98 -31.44
C LEU A 420 -2.35 4.80 -31.64
N ASP A 421 -2.32 6.08 -31.26
CA ASP A 421 -3.36 7.02 -31.71
C ASP A 421 -3.13 7.33 -33.19
N GLY A 422 -3.98 6.77 -34.05
CA GLY A 422 -3.82 6.84 -35.50
C GLY A 422 -4.47 5.68 -36.23
N GLY A 423 -4.50 5.79 -37.57
CA GLY A 423 -5.11 4.77 -38.43
C GLY A 423 -4.12 3.72 -38.94
N GLN A 424 -4.49 3.05 -40.03
CA GLN A 424 -3.71 2.01 -40.69
C GLN A 424 -2.25 2.41 -41.00
N ALA A 425 -1.99 3.68 -41.34
CA ALA A 425 -0.65 4.15 -41.66
C ALA A 425 0.33 4.01 -40.48
N ASN A 426 -0.12 4.34 -39.26
CA ASN A 426 0.70 4.23 -38.05
C ASN A 426 0.93 2.76 -37.66
N LEU A 427 -0.10 1.92 -37.83
CA LEU A 427 0.04 0.47 -37.63
C LEU A 427 1.12 -0.13 -38.55
N ASN A 428 1.06 0.18 -39.85
CA ASN A 428 2.02 -0.34 -40.82
C ASN A 428 3.44 0.18 -40.54
N LEU A 429 3.58 1.45 -40.14
CA LEU A 429 4.85 2.05 -39.72
C LEU A 429 5.46 1.29 -38.54
N ALA A 430 4.72 1.10 -37.46
CA ALA A 430 5.21 0.41 -36.27
C ALA A 430 5.61 -1.03 -36.56
N ARG A 431 4.81 -1.76 -37.35
CA ARG A 431 5.15 -3.12 -37.79
C ARG A 431 6.43 -3.17 -38.62
N SER A 432 6.64 -2.20 -39.52
CA SER A 432 7.89 -2.11 -40.29
C SER A 432 9.08 -1.92 -39.36
N LEU A 433 9.00 -0.98 -38.41
CA LEU A 433 10.09 -0.70 -37.47
C LEU A 433 10.42 -1.90 -36.56
N LEU A 434 9.40 -2.61 -36.08
CA LEU A 434 9.58 -3.80 -35.25
C LEU A 434 10.19 -4.97 -36.04
N ASN A 435 9.75 -5.16 -37.30
CA ASN A 435 10.32 -6.17 -38.19
C ASN A 435 11.80 -5.86 -38.50
N ASP A 436 12.13 -4.60 -38.78
CA ASP A 436 13.51 -4.16 -39.03
C ASP A 436 14.41 -4.39 -37.80
N ALA A 437 13.86 -4.23 -36.61
CA ALA A 437 14.54 -4.50 -35.34
C ALA A 437 14.51 -5.98 -34.92
N GLN A 438 13.83 -6.85 -35.67
CA GLN A 438 13.62 -8.27 -35.34
C GLN A 438 12.93 -8.50 -33.98
N ILE A 439 11.97 -7.64 -33.62
CA ILE A 439 11.25 -7.69 -32.35
C ILE A 439 9.83 -8.20 -32.60
N ASN A 440 9.44 -9.24 -31.87
CA ASN A 440 8.07 -9.73 -31.88
C ASN A 440 7.26 -9.01 -30.79
N LEU A 441 6.45 -8.04 -31.20
CA LEU A 441 5.58 -7.25 -30.33
C LEU A 441 4.26 -6.98 -31.04
N ASP A 442 3.15 -7.22 -30.34
CA ASP A 442 1.82 -6.94 -30.87
C ASP A 442 1.56 -5.43 -30.91
N VAL A 443 0.91 -4.97 -31.99
CA VAL A 443 0.59 -3.56 -32.22
C VAL A 443 -0.82 -3.41 -32.76
N ILE A 444 -1.56 -2.46 -32.21
CA ILE A 444 -2.82 -1.96 -32.76
C ILE A 444 -2.79 -0.44 -32.95
N ALA A 445 -3.65 0.07 -33.81
CA ALA A 445 -3.87 1.50 -33.95
C ALA A 445 -5.36 1.84 -33.81
N VAL A 446 -5.67 2.97 -33.21
CA VAL A 446 -7.04 3.41 -32.90
C VAL A 446 -7.27 4.77 -33.52
N ALA A 447 -8.26 4.89 -34.39
CA ALA A 447 -8.62 6.15 -35.04
C ALA A 447 -10.10 6.48 -34.86
N LYS A 448 -10.41 7.77 -34.79
CA LYS A 448 -11.80 8.25 -34.91
C LYS A 448 -12.28 8.05 -36.35
N GLU A 449 -13.46 7.49 -36.54
CA GLU A 449 -14.13 7.43 -37.84
C GLU A 449 -14.26 8.84 -38.43
N LYS A 450 -13.62 9.08 -39.59
CA LYS A 450 -13.82 10.31 -40.35
C LYS A 450 -15.14 10.20 -41.11
N LEU A 451 -16.21 10.75 -40.56
CA LEU A 451 -17.44 10.96 -41.31
C LEU A 451 -17.18 12.01 -42.39
N ASP A 452 -17.41 11.66 -43.66
CA ASP A 452 -17.27 12.58 -44.80
C ASP A 452 -17.97 13.92 -44.53
N ALA A 453 -17.34 15.01 -44.98
CA ALA A 453 -17.69 16.41 -44.71
C ALA A 453 -19.12 16.86 -45.10
N LYS A 454 -19.98 15.95 -45.61
CA LYS A 454 -21.41 16.19 -45.87
C LYS A 454 -22.34 15.74 -44.74
N ALA A 455 -21.86 15.01 -43.72
CA ALA A 455 -22.70 14.43 -42.66
C ALA A 455 -22.72 15.25 -41.34
N HIS A 456 -22.58 16.57 -41.40
CA HIS A 456 -22.52 17.45 -40.21
C HIS A 456 -23.85 17.63 -39.43
N ARG A 457 -24.78 16.68 -39.46
CA ARG A 457 -26.09 16.87 -38.79
C ARG A 457 -26.54 15.80 -37.80
N ALA A 458 -25.71 14.81 -37.47
CA ALA A 458 -25.97 13.93 -36.34
C ALA A 458 -24.87 14.10 -35.28
N LYS A 459 -25.20 14.70 -34.13
CA LYS A 459 -24.45 14.58 -32.88
C LYS A 459 -24.58 13.15 -32.32
N GLY A 460 -24.25 12.14 -33.12
CA GLY A 460 -24.21 10.72 -32.75
C GLY A 460 -22.75 10.29 -32.63
N ALA A 461 -22.42 9.60 -31.54
CA ALA A 461 -21.07 9.20 -31.12
C ALA A 461 -20.14 8.81 -32.29
N ALA A 462 -18.98 9.46 -32.38
CA ALA A 462 -17.91 9.01 -33.26
C ALA A 462 -17.54 7.56 -32.89
N LYS A 463 -17.63 6.64 -33.86
CA LYS A 463 -17.19 5.26 -33.65
C LYS A 463 -15.67 5.24 -33.76
N ASP A 464 -14.99 4.78 -32.73
CA ASP A 464 -13.56 4.53 -32.84
C ASP A 464 -13.35 3.21 -33.56
N ILE A 465 -12.46 3.21 -34.55
CA ILE A 465 -12.13 2.07 -35.40
C ILE A 465 -10.79 1.51 -34.94
N LEU A 466 -10.74 0.19 -34.73
CA LEU A 466 -9.54 -0.53 -34.35
C LEU A 466 -8.88 -1.12 -35.60
N HIS A 467 -7.63 -0.73 -35.85
CA HIS A 467 -6.79 -1.32 -36.89
C HIS A 467 -5.88 -2.37 -36.25
N THR A 468 -5.97 -3.60 -36.75
CA THR A 468 -5.16 -4.74 -36.31
C THR A 468 -4.41 -5.35 -37.51
N PRO A 469 -3.38 -6.18 -37.28
CA PRO A 469 -2.73 -6.95 -38.34
C PRO A 469 -3.70 -7.82 -39.16
N ALA A 470 -4.78 -8.32 -38.55
CA ALA A 470 -5.79 -9.16 -39.17
C ALA A 470 -6.88 -8.38 -39.93
N GLY A 471 -6.93 -7.05 -39.77
CA GLY A 471 -7.90 -6.18 -40.42
C GLY A 471 -8.51 -5.14 -39.48
N ILE A 472 -9.65 -4.60 -39.89
CA ILE A 472 -10.38 -3.58 -39.15
C ILE A 472 -11.43 -4.25 -38.26
N ILE A 473 -11.48 -3.87 -36.98
CA ILE A 473 -12.48 -4.33 -36.02
C ILE A 473 -13.36 -3.13 -35.62
N GLU A 474 -14.65 -3.25 -35.87
CA GLU A 474 -15.67 -2.30 -35.42
C GLU A 474 -16.44 -2.87 -34.23
N LEU A 475 -16.37 -2.15 -33.10
CA LEU A 475 -17.11 -2.52 -31.90
C LEU A 475 -18.34 -1.62 -31.70
N LYS A 476 -19.34 -2.15 -31.01
CA LYS A 476 -20.52 -1.36 -30.63
C LYS A 476 -20.10 -0.26 -29.64
N PRO A 477 -20.73 0.93 -29.67
CA PRO A 477 -20.39 2.03 -28.76
C PRO A 477 -20.47 1.71 -27.27
N ASN A 478 -21.26 0.72 -26.85
CA ASN A 478 -21.38 0.28 -25.44
C ASN A 478 -20.49 -0.92 -25.09
N ASP A 479 -19.60 -1.36 -25.99
CA ASP A 479 -18.72 -2.49 -25.71
C ASP A 479 -17.64 -2.09 -24.69
N SER A 480 -17.58 -2.82 -23.57
CA SER A 480 -16.60 -2.58 -22.51
C SER A 480 -15.14 -2.63 -22.99
N ARG A 481 -14.83 -3.44 -24.01
CA ARG A 481 -13.48 -3.56 -24.59
C ARG A 481 -13.12 -2.31 -25.40
N LEU A 482 -14.09 -1.77 -26.14
CA LEU A 482 -13.92 -0.50 -26.84
C LEU A 482 -13.63 0.62 -25.85
N HIS A 483 -14.43 0.74 -24.79
CA HIS A 483 -14.22 1.74 -23.75
C HIS A 483 -12.87 1.62 -23.05
N TRP A 484 -12.38 0.39 -22.87
CA TRP A 484 -11.06 0.15 -22.30
C TRP A 484 -9.96 0.68 -23.24
N ILE A 485 -10.01 0.36 -24.54
CA ILE A 485 -9.04 0.86 -25.53
C ILE A 485 -9.13 2.39 -25.67
N GLN A 486 -10.34 2.96 -25.68
CA GLN A 486 -10.57 4.41 -25.70
C GLN A 486 -9.92 5.09 -24.49
N ARG A 487 -10.03 4.50 -23.30
CA ARG A 487 -9.37 5.01 -22.09
C ARG A 487 -7.85 5.03 -22.25
N GLN A 488 -7.28 4.04 -22.93
CA GLN A 488 -5.84 4.00 -23.22
C GLN A 488 -5.42 5.22 -24.07
N ARG A 489 -6.09 5.41 -25.21
CA ARG A 489 -5.88 6.54 -26.12
C ARG A 489 -6.09 7.88 -25.42
N ASP A 490 -7.22 8.06 -24.73
CA ASP A 490 -7.61 9.33 -24.14
C ASP A 490 -6.64 9.77 -23.02
N GLU A 491 -6.03 8.83 -22.29
CA GLU A 491 -4.97 9.14 -21.32
C GLU A 491 -3.66 9.56 -22.00
N ALA A 492 -3.27 8.90 -23.10
CA ALA A 492 -2.10 9.30 -23.89
C ALA A 492 -2.26 10.73 -24.43
N HIS A 493 -3.43 11.00 -25.02
CA HIS A 493 -3.82 12.30 -25.52
C HIS A 493 -3.81 13.36 -24.40
N ARG A 494 -4.43 13.06 -23.26
CA ARG A 494 -4.42 13.95 -22.09
C ARG A 494 -2.99 14.25 -21.64
N TYR A 495 -2.12 13.25 -21.60
CA TYR A 495 -0.75 13.39 -21.14
C TYR A 495 0.10 14.29 -22.05
N ALA A 496 -0.06 14.16 -23.36
CA ALA A 496 0.57 15.03 -24.36
C ALA A 496 0.03 16.47 -24.27
N VAL A 497 -1.30 16.66 -24.30
CA VAL A 497 -1.93 17.98 -24.27
C VAL A 497 -1.63 18.76 -22.98
N THR A 498 -1.62 18.08 -21.82
CA THR A 498 -1.34 18.74 -20.52
C THR A 498 0.05 19.39 -20.51
N TYR A 499 1.03 18.83 -21.23
CA TYR A 499 2.36 19.41 -21.32
C TYR A 499 2.35 20.73 -22.08
N HIS A 500 1.70 20.78 -23.24
CA HIS A 500 1.57 22.01 -24.02
C HIS A 500 0.86 23.12 -23.24
N GLN A 501 -0.20 22.77 -22.50
CA GLN A 501 -0.92 23.72 -21.65
C GLN A 501 -0.03 24.28 -20.53
N ASN A 502 0.76 23.44 -19.88
CA ASN A 502 1.67 23.88 -18.81
C ASN A 502 2.83 24.74 -19.34
N LYS A 503 3.42 24.37 -20.49
CA LYS A 503 4.47 25.16 -21.15
C LYS A 503 3.92 26.54 -21.55
N LYS A 504 2.78 26.58 -22.23
CA LYS A 504 2.10 27.83 -22.61
C LYS A 504 1.77 28.71 -21.40
N ARG A 505 1.30 28.11 -20.30
CA ARG A 505 1.01 28.87 -19.06
C ARG A 505 2.27 29.45 -18.42
N LYS A 506 3.41 28.73 -18.45
CA LYS A 506 4.71 29.25 -17.98
C LYS A 506 5.15 30.44 -18.85
N ASP A 507 5.08 30.28 -20.17
CA ASP A 507 5.42 31.31 -21.14
C ASP A 507 4.52 32.54 -20.97
N ASP A 508 3.19 32.37 -20.89
CA ASP A 508 2.23 33.46 -20.68
C ASP A 508 2.49 34.21 -19.36
N THR A 509 2.90 33.48 -18.31
CA THR A 509 3.25 34.07 -17.00
C THR A 509 4.53 34.90 -17.10
N GLN A 510 5.56 34.39 -17.78
CA GLN A 510 6.82 35.10 -18.00
C GLN A 510 6.62 36.33 -18.90
N ILE A 511 5.82 36.22 -19.96
CA ILE A 511 5.41 37.36 -20.81
C ILE A 511 4.67 38.42 -19.97
N SER A 512 3.75 38.01 -19.10
CA SER A 512 3.02 38.94 -18.22
C SER A 512 3.95 39.64 -17.22
N LEU A 513 4.92 38.92 -16.66
CA LEU A 513 5.91 39.45 -15.72
C LEU A 513 6.82 40.50 -16.38
N LEU A 514 7.31 40.22 -17.59
CA LEU A 514 8.14 41.13 -18.37
C LEU A 514 7.35 42.37 -18.83
N ASN A 515 6.07 42.21 -19.21
CA ASN A 515 5.20 43.35 -19.54
C ASN A 515 4.98 44.28 -18.35
N LYS A 516 4.74 43.75 -17.14
CA LYS A 516 4.61 44.57 -15.91
C LYS A 516 5.89 45.35 -15.58
N LYS A 517 7.06 44.83 -15.97
CA LYS A 517 8.37 45.46 -15.76
C LYS A 517 8.79 46.39 -16.93
N GLY A 518 7.87 46.70 -17.85
CA GLY A 518 8.06 47.70 -18.90
C GLY A 518 8.62 47.16 -20.22
N ILE A 519 8.71 45.84 -20.42
CA ILE A 519 9.10 45.22 -21.68
C ILE A 519 7.84 44.82 -22.45
N GLY A 520 7.50 45.56 -23.50
CA GLY A 520 6.28 45.31 -24.29
C GLY A 520 6.31 44.00 -25.08
N LYS A 521 5.12 43.45 -25.37
CA LYS A 521 4.92 42.19 -26.12
C LYS A 521 5.71 42.06 -27.42
N ALA A 522 5.88 43.15 -28.18
CA ALA A 522 6.64 43.15 -29.43
C ALA A 522 8.14 42.89 -29.21
N THR A 523 8.70 43.39 -28.10
CA THR A 523 10.11 43.18 -27.76
C THR A 523 10.35 41.80 -27.16
N VAL A 524 9.40 41.29 -26.37
CA VAL A 524 9.44 39.89 -25.88
C VAL A 524 9.40 38.92 -27.05
N LYS A 525 8.54 39.17 -28.05
CA LYS A 525 8.50 38.35 -29.27
C LYS A 525 9.84 38.35 -30.02
N LYS A 526 10.46 39.52 -30.22
CA LYS A 526 11.80 39.61 -30.85
C LYS A 526 12.88 38.83 -30.11
N LEU A 527 12.84 38.82 -28.78
CA LEU A 527 13.79 38.05 -27.97
C LEU A 527 13.56 36.55 -28.09
N ILE A 528 12.31 36.09 -28.08
CA ILE A 528 11.96 34.68 -28.29
C ILE A 528 12.33 34.23 -29.70
N ASP A 529 12.06 35.04 -30.72
CA ASP A 529 12.38 34.72 -32.11
C ASP A 529 13.91 34.59 -32.32
N TYR A 530 14.73 35.29 -31.52
CA TYR A 530 16.19 35.24 -31.60
C TYR A 530 16.82 34.15 -30.72
N PHE A 531 16.37 33.98 -29.48
CA PHE A 531 16.98 33.07 -28.49
C PHE A 531 16.21 31.75 -28.30
N GLY A 532 15.01 31.62 -28.87
CA GLY A 532 14.17 30.42 -28.82
C GLY A 532 13.36 30.24 -27.53
N THR A 533 14.02 30.22 -26.36
CA THR A 533 13.37 29.96 -25.07
C THR A 533 13.64 31.06 -24.05
N PHE A 534 12.76 31.21 -23.05
CA PHE A 534 12.97 32.16 -21.95
C PHE A 534 14.24 31.88 -21.16
N ASP A 535 14.55 30.61 -20.91
CA ASP A 535 15.74 30.21 -20.18
C ASP A 535 17.01 30.63 -20.96
N ALA A 536 17.03 30.45 -22.29
CA ALA A 536 18.11 30.94 -23.14
C ALA A 536 18.26 32.48 -23.12
N ILE A 537 17.15 33.23 -23.04
CA ILE A 537 17.18 34.70 -22.90
C ILE A 537 17.81 35.11 -21.55
N TYR A 538 17.53 34.39 -20.47
CA TYR A 538 18.09 34.70 -19.14
C TYR A 538 19.57 34.36 -19.04
N ASP A 539 20.02 33.31 -19.71
CA ASP A 539 21.41 32.87 -19.71
C ASP A 539 22.30 33.65 -20.69
N ALA A 540 21.74 34.17 -21.78
CA ALA A 540 22.47 34.93 -22.81
C ALA A 540 23.28 36.12 -22.22
N PRO A 541 24.52 36.37 -22.68
CA PRO A 541 25.33 37.51 -22.21
C PRO A 541 24.59 38.84 -22.38
N SER A 542 24.81 39.79 -21.45
CA SER A 542 24.15 41.10 -21.50
C SER A 542 24.37 41.82 -22.83
N GLU A 543 25.57 41.68 -23.40
CA GLU A 543 25.94 42.26 -24.70
C GLU A 543 25.12 41.68 -25.87
N GLU A 544 24.70 40.42 -25.78
CA GLU A 544 23.93 39.76 -26.83
C GLU A 544 22.45 40.17 -26.78
N ILE A 545 21.90 40.29 -25.57
CA ILE A 545 20.55 40.83 -25.37
C ILE A 545 20.47 42.29 -25.81
N GLU A 546 21.55 43.06 -25.61
CA GLU A 546 21.67 44.45 -26.08
C GLU A 546 21.65 44.57 -27.60
N LYS A 547 22.30 43.65 -28.32
CA LYS A 547 22.31 43.61 -29.80
C LYS A 547 20.91 43.40 -30.39
N VAL A 548 20.09 42.59 -29.74
CA VAL A 548 18.72 42.28 -30.19
C VAL A 548 17.73 43.38 -29.74
N THR A 549 18.02 44.07 -28.64
CA THR A 549 17.12 45.05 -28.03
C THR A 549 17.83 46.37 -27.69
N ASN A 550 18.11 46.63 -26.41
CA ASN A 550 18.88 47.77 -25.92
C ASN A 550 19.38 47.53 -24.47
N LYS A 551 20.31 48.38 -24.03
CA LYS A 551 20.93 48.36 -22.68
C LYS A 551 19.94 48.41 -21.52
N LYS A 552 18.83 49.12 -21.68
CA LYS A 552 17.79 49.23 -20.64
C LYS A 552 17.06 47.90 -20.44
N ILE A 553 16.72 47.22 -21.53
CA ILE A 553 16.00 45.93 -21.51
C ILE A 553 16.91 44.79 -21.05
N SER A 554 18.18 44.79 -21.49
CA SER A 554 19.19 43.84 -21.03
C SER A 554 19.37 43.88 -19.50
N ASN A 555 19.49 45.09 -18.93
CA ASN A 555 19.57 45.27 -17.47
C ASN A 555 18.31 44.80 -16.73
N ILE A 556 17.11 45.03 -17.27
CA ILE A 556 15.87 44.57 -16.66
C ILE A 556 15.82 43.04 -16.62
N ILE A 557 16.19 42.36 -17.71
CA ILE A 557 16.18 40.89 -17.80
C ILE A 557 17.22 40.28 -16.84
N LYS A 558 18.45 40.81 -16.81
CA LYS A 558 19.53 40.29 -15.95
C LYS A 558 19.31 40.53 -14.46
N ASN A 559 18.74 41.66 -14.07
CA ASN A 559 18.42 41.91 -12.67
C ASN A 559 17.27 41.03 -12.15
N ASN A 560 16.38 40.57 -13.02
CA ASN A 560 15.26 39.70 -12.63
C ASN A 560 15.66 38.24 -12.40
N ASN A 561 16.78 37.78 -12.97
CA ASN A 561 17.27 36.40 -12.75
C ASN A 561 17.84 36.18 -11.33
N LYS A 562 17.86 37.23 -10.48
CA LYS A 562 18.26 37.16 -9.07
C LYS A 562 17.09 37.04 -8.08
N GLU A 563 15.84 37.21 -8.53
CA GLU A 563 14.64 37.20 -7.67
C GLU A 563 13.64 36.07 -7.99
N LEU A 564 13.93 35.24 -8.98
CA LEU A 564 13.20 34.02 -9.36
C LEU A 564 14.03 32.79 -8.98
#